data_AF-A0A6B2EHP5-F1
#
_entry.id   AF-A0A6B2EHP5-F1
#
_cell.length_a   1.000
_cell.length_b   1.000
_cell.length_c   1.000
_cell.angle_alpha   90.00
_cell.angle_beta   90.00
_cell.angle_gamma   90.00
#
_symmetry.space_group_name_H-M   'P 1'
#
loop_
_entity.id
_entity.type
_entity.pdbx_description
1 polymer ?
#
loop_
_entity_poly.entity_id
_entity_poly.type
_entity_poly.pdbx_seq_one_letter_code
_entity_poly.pdbx_strand_id
1 'polypeptide(L)'
;PEHAPGPTPARAVYGFSMFLLFNTLFIMYVIWAFVPDTLLRDALSLTYLPDKYFAIFIPMMILVATSLFAFFIYPGISLTMTPRIDDVVTIRDSFSISPCRKCQRPTRIQEDSWEIHEFCEYHENNSQIEEEDTIQEFCDCPEDTRCLLREHPGHLERLRRKKHIPKARDLSISNVCRTLYGAK
;
A
#
# COMPACT_ATOMS: atom_id res chain seq x y z
N PRO A 1 -5.77 -0.12 29.45
CA PRO A 1 -6.68 1.05 29.50
C PRO A 1 -6.93 1.52 28.06
N GLU A 2 -8.08 1.14 27.53
CA GLU A 2 -8.49 1.45 26.16
C GLU A 2 -8.78 2.94 26.05
N HIS A 3 -8.09 3.61 25.13
CA HIS A 3 -8.29 5.03 24.85
C HIS A 3 -9.57 5.20 24.05
N ALA A 4 -10.72 5.27 24.72
CA ALA A 4 -11.99 5.52 24.07
C ALA A 4 -11.89 6.77 23.16
N PRO A 5 -12.42 6.72 21.92
CA PRO A 5 -12.37 7.85 20.97
C PRO A 5 -13.30 9.01 21.35
N GLY A 6 -14.01 8.91 22.48
CA GLY A 6 -14.93 9.94 22.95
C GLY A 6 -14.23 11.27 23.29
N PRO A 7 -14.95 12.40 23.21
CA PRO A 7 -14.43 13.71 23.58
C PRO A 7 -14.22 13.76 25.11
N THR A 8 -13.03 13.37 25.57
CA THR A 8 -12.68 13.52 26.98
C THR A 8 -12.30 14.98 27.23
N PRO A 9 -12.76 15.60 28.34
CA PRO A 9 -12.44 16.99 28.65
C PRO A 9 -10.93 17.23 28.77
N ALA A 10 -10.18 16.21 29.22
CA ALA A 10 -8.72 16.24 29.27
C ALA A 10 -8.06 16.42 27.89
N ARG A 11 -8.61 15.81 26.81
CA ARG A 11 -8.10 15.97 25.45
C ARG A 11 -8.38 17.37 24.88
N ALA A 12 -9.52 17.97 25.22
CA ALA A 12 -9.89 19.31 24.78
C ALA A 12 -8.99 20.41 25.38
N VAL A 13 -8.54 20.21 26.62
CA VAL A 13 -7.69 21.18 27.34
C VAL A 13 -6.34 21.38 26.64
N TYR A 14 -5.72 20.32 26.09
CA TYR A 14 -4.45 20.44 25.37
C TYR A 14 -4.58 21.25 24.08
N GLY A 15 -5.64 21.03 23.31
CA GLY A 15 -5.90 21.82 22.11
C GLY A 15 -6.16 23.28 22.43
N PHE A 16 -6.93 23.54 23.49
CA PHE A 16 -7.23 24.91 23.94
C PHE A 16 -5.99 25.64 24.48
N SER A 17 -5.15 24.98 25.29
CA SER A 17 -3.93 25.58 25.80
C SER A 17 -2.92 25.87 24.68
N MET A 18 -2.78 24.94 23.73
CA MET A 18 -1.95 25.12 22.54
C MET A 18 -2.48 26.28 21.68
N PHE A 19 -3.79 26.38 21.46
CA PHE A 19 -4.40 27.49 20.73
C PHE A 19 -4.10 28.85 21.37
N LEU A 20 -4.29 28.99 22.69
CA LEU A 20 -3.97 30.22 23.40
C LEU A 20 -2.48 30.57 23.28
N LEU A 21 -1.59 29.57 23.41
CA LEU A 21 -0.15 29.75 23.31
C LEU A 21 0.27 30.19 21.91
N PHE A 22 -0.23 29.56 20.84
CA PHE A 22 0.10 30.01 19.48
C PHE A 22 -0.47 31.39 19.17
N ASN A 23 -1.67 31.70 19.67
CA ASN A 23 -2.28 33.00 19.46
C ASN A 23 -1.48 34.12 20.16
N THR A 24 -1.05 33.91 21.40
CA THR A 24 -0.23 34.89 22.12
C THR A 24 1.15 35.07 21.49
N LEU A 25 1.81 33.98 21.09
CA LEU A 25 3.08 34.03 20.37
C LEU A 25 2.94 34.73 19.01
N PHE A 26 1.84 34.51 18.29
CA PHE A 26 1.57 35.16 17.02
C PHE A 26 1.37 36.67 17.18
N ILE A 27 0.59 37.11 18.18
CA ILE A 27 0.41 38.53 18.46
C ILE A 27 1.75 39.18 18.84
N MET A 28 2.53 38.52 19.72
CA MET A 28 3.87 39.00 20.10
C MET A 28 4.80 39.10 18.88
N TYR A 29 4.74 38.12 17.98
CA TYR A 29 5.51 38.11 16.73
C TYR A 29 5.12 39.26 15.80
N VAL A 30 3.82 39.52 15.62
CA VAL A 30 3.31 40.62 14.80
C VAL A 30 3.77 41.97 15.38
N ILE A 31 3.63 42.17 16.70
CA ILE A 31 4.11 43.39 17.37
C ILE A 31 5.61 43.56 17.11
N TRP A 32 6.39 42.49 17.30
CA TRP A 32 7.82 42.52 17.02
C TRP A 32 8.14 42.84 15.55
N ALA A 33 7.39 42.31 14.58
CA ALA A 33 7.64 42.52 13.15
C ALA A 33 7.36 43.96 12.70
N PHE A 34 6.31 44.60 13.22
CA PHE A 34 5.89 45.93 12.78
C PHE A 34 6.51 47.09 13.58
N VAL A 35 6.94 46.87 14.82
CA VAL A 35 7.56 47.94 15.63
C VAL A 35 8.98 48.21 15.13
N PRO A 36 9.36 49.48 14.87
CA PRO A 36 10.71 49.82 14.40
C PRO A 36 11.77 49.57 15.48
N ASP A 37 12.97 49.20 15.06
CA ASP A 37 14.09 48.83 15.94
C ASP A 37 14.54 49.93 16.89
N THR A 38 14.34 51.19 16.51
CA THR A 38 14.65 52.35 17.36
C THR A 38 13.81 52.33 18.64
N LEU A 39 12.50 52.11 18.52
CA LEU A 39 11.60 52.03 19.67
C LEU A 39 11.86 50.79 20.52
N LEU A 40 12.24 49.66 19.92
CA LEU A 40 12.58 48.44 20.66
C LEU A 40 13.89 48.59 21.46
N ARG A 41 14.88 49.29 20.90
CA ARG A 41 16.15 49.57 21.58
C ARG A 41 15.98 50.60 22.69
N ASP A 42 15.22 51.66 22.44
CA ASP A 42 15.07 52.78 23.38
C ASP A 42 14.07 52.50 24.51
N ALA A 43 12.93 51.85 24.21
CA ALA A 43 11.89 51.61 25.21
C ALA A 43 12.09 50.31 26.01
N LEU A 44 12.68 49.29 25.39
CA LEU A 44 12.76 47.94 25.95
C LEU A 44 14.20 47.48 26.21
N SER A 45 15.23 48.26 25.82
CA SER A 45 16.66 47.90 25.95
C SER A 45 17.04 46.57 25.29
N LEU A 46 16.25 46.08 24.33
CA LEU A 46 16.54 44.84 23.60
C LEU A 46 17.55 45.10 22.47
N THR A 47 18.85 45.01 22.77
CA THR A 47 19.93 45.29 21.82
C THR A 47 20.34 44.11 20.93
N TYR A 48 19.96 42.88 21.30
CA TYR A 48 20.43 41.62 20.71
C TYR A 48 19.39 40.88 19.84
N LEU A 49 18.30 41.55 19.46
CA LEU A 49 17.23 40.94 18.69
C LEU A 49 17.66 40.69 17.22
N PRO A 50 17.27 39.57 16.58
CA PRO A 50 17.69 39.26 15.22
C PRO A 50 17.13 40.28 14.22
N ASP A 51 17.79 40.38 13.06
CA ASP A 51 17.39 41.29 11.99
C ASP A 51 15.93 41.06 11.54
N LYS A 52 15.23 42.12 11.14
CA LYS A 52 13.84 42.10 10.69
C LYS A 52 13.63 41.21 9.46
N TYR A 53 14.69 40.93 8.70
CA TYR A 53 14.67 39.92 7.63
C TYR A 53 14.10 38.57 8.11
N PHE A 54 14.39 38.18 9.36
CA PHE A 54 13.87 36.92 9.92
C PHE A 54 12.33 36.90 10.02
N ALA A 55 11.67 38.05 10.11
CA ALA A 55 10.21 38.16 10.12
C ALA A 55 9.55 37.73 8.79
N ILE A 56 10.30 37.72 7.69
CA ILE A 56 9.81 37.22 6.38
C ILE A 56 10.38 35.84 6.10
N PHE A 57 11.62 35.58 6.52
CA PHE A 57 12.27 34.31 6.32
C PHE A 57 11.58 33.16 7.06
N ILE A 58 11.18 33.33 8.33
CA ILE A 58 10.51 32.30 9.12
C ILE A 58 9.20 31.81 8.46
N PRO A 59 8.23 32.69 8.10
CA PRO A 59 6.99 32.24 7.48
C PRO A 59 7.23 31.61 6.10
N MET A 60 8.20 32.12 5.33
CA MET A 60 8.59 31.50 4.06
C MET A 60 9.13 30.08 4.26
N MET A 61 10.01 29.86 5.24
CA MET A 61 10.54 28.52 5.54
C MET A 61 9.43 27.55 6.00
N ILE A 62 8.46 28.03 6.79
CA ILE A 62 7.30 27.21 7.19
C ILE A 62 6.48 26.81 5.95
N LEU A 63 6.18 27.74 5.05
CA LEU A 63 5.42 27.45 3.81
C LEU A 63 6.17 26.45 2.91
N VAL A 64 7.49 26.60 2.76
CA VAL A 64 8.33 25.66 2.01
C VAL A 64 8.33 24.28 2.67
N ALA A 65 8.51 24.21 3.99
CA ALA A 65 8.47 22.95 4.73
C ALA A 65 7.11 22.26 4.63
N THR A 66 6.00 23.00 4.78
CA THR A 66 4.64 22.47 4.68
C THR A 66 4.33 21.98 3.26
N SER A 67 4.72 22.73 2.22
CA SER A 67 4.52 22.29 0.83
C SER A 67 5.35 21.06 0.50
N LEU A 68 6.63 21.01 0.93
CA LEU A 68 7.46 19.81 0.78
C LEU A 68 6.84 18.59 1.47
N PHE A 69 6.35 18.79 2.70
CA PHE A 69 5.71 17.73 3.45
C PHE A 69 4.42 17.23 2.77
N ALA A 70 3.55 18.15 2.35
CA ALA A 70 2.25 17.83 1.78
C ALA A 70 2.34 17.18 0.38
N PHE A 71 3.25 17.63 -0.47
CA PHE A 71 3.31 17.17 -1.87
C PHE A 71 4.32 16.05 -2.12
N PHE A 72 5.38 15.96 -1.33
CA PHE A 72 6.43 14.95 -1.55
C PHE A 72 6.45 13.90 -0.47
N ILE A 73 6.53 14.32 0.80
CA ILE A 73 6.73 13.37 1.90
C ILE A 73 5.46 12.57 2.15
N TYR A 74 4.30 13.22 2.27
CA TYR A 74 3.04 12.55 2.57
C TYR A 74 2.65 11.55 1.47
N PRO A 75 2.62 11.91 0.17
CA PRO A 75 2.36 10.93 -0.88
C PRO A 75 3.45 9.86 -0.97
N GLY A 76 4.71 10.21 -0.70
CA GLY A 76 5.81 9.25 -0.64
C GLY A 76 5.58 8.17 0.40
N ILE A 77 5.19 8.55 1.62
CA ILE A 77 4.87 7.62 2.71
C ILE A 77 3.61 6.80 2.38
N SER A 78 2.58 7.44 1.82
CA SER A 78 1.37 6.73 1.40
C SER A 78 1.67 5.67 0.33
N LEU A 79 2.56 5.97 -0.62
CA LEU A 79 2.99 5.04 -1.66
C LEU A 79 3.85 3.90 -1.09
N THR A 80 4.69 4.14 -0.08
CA THR A 80 5.48 3.07 0.54
C THR A 80 4.65 2.14 1.42
N MET A 81 3.55 2.64 2.00
CA MET A 81 2.59 1.82 2.75
C MET A 81 1.61 1.04 1.86
N THR A 82 1.45 1.44 0.59
CA THR A 82 0.53 0.76 -0.33
C THR A 82 1.18 -0.53 -0.87
N PRO A 83 0.47 -1.68 -0.92
CA PRO A 83 0.98 -2.91 -1.53
C PRO A 83 1.31 -2.69 -3.01
N ARG A 84 2.16 -3.56 -3.58
CA ARG A 84 2.55 -3.48 -4.99
C ARG A 84 1.31 -3.47 -5.87
N ILE A 85 1.29 -2.60 -6.89
CA ILE A 85 0.19 -2.47 -7.86
C ILE A 85 -0.14 -3.76 -8.62
N ASP A 86 0.80 -4.71 -8.66
CA ASP A 86 0.64 -6.01 -9.30
C ASP A 86 0.05 -7.08 -8.37
N ASP A 87 -0.12 -6.76 -7.08
CA ASP A 87 -0.59 -7.72 -6.09
C ASP A 87 -2.13 -7.82 -6.12
N VAL A 88 -2.63 -9.05 -6.07
CA VAL A 88 -4.08 -9.35 -6.08
C VAL A 88 -4.79 -8.82 -4.84
N VAL A 89 -4.04 -8.53 -3.77
CA VAL A 89 -4.53 -7.83 -2.56
C VAL A 89 -5.16 -6.48 -2.91
N THR A 90 -4.66 -5.79 -3.94
CA THR A 90 -5.14 -4.44 -4.31
C THR A 90 -6.57 -4.42 -4.90
N ILE A 91 -7.05 -5.54 -5.43
CA ILE A 91 -8.35 -5.64 -6.14
C ILE A 91 -9.42 -6.31 -5.27
N ARG A 92 -9.02 -6.92 -4.14
CA ARG A 92 -9.90 -7.75 -3.31
C ARG A 92 -10.44 -7.00 -2.10
N ASP A 93 -11.68 -7.33 -1.71
CA ASP A 93 -12.34 -6.81 -0.53
C ASP A 93 -12.51 -7.89 0.56
N SER A 94 -13.07 -7.50 1.71
CA SER A 94 -13.38 -8.39 2.84
C SER A 94 -14.44 -9.45 2.53
N PHE A 95 -15.07 -9.44 1.36
CA PHE A 95 -16.01 -10.47 0.94
C PHE A 95 -15.45 -11.33 -0.19
N SER A 96 -14.19 -11.11 -0.57
CA SER A 96 -13.53 -11.86 -1.63
C SER A 96 -13.25 -13.29 -1.19
N ILE A 97 -13.87 -14.25 -1.89
CA ILE A 97 -13.64 -15.68 -1.65
C ILE A 97 -12.47 -16.12 -2.50
N SER A 98 -11.33 -16.45 -1.87
CA SER A 98 -10.19 -17.00 -2.58
C SER A 98 -10.16 -18.52 -2.49
N PRO A 99 -10.13 -19.26 -3.61
CA PRO A 99 -9.95 -20.71 -3.56
C PRO A 99 -8.51 -21.07 -3.21
N CYS A 100 -8.30 -22.06 -2.35
CA CYS A 100 -7.00 -22.62 -2.04
C CYS A 100 -6.26 -23.03 -3.32
N ARG A 101 -4.96 -22.75 -3.41
CA ARG A 101 -4.14 -23.04 -4.59
C ARG A 101 -4.15 -24.53 -4.99
N LYS A 102 -4.10 -25.45 -4.01
CA LYS A 102 -4.04 -26.90 -4.26
C LYS A 102 -5.42 -27.53 -4.49
N CYS A 103 -6.36 -27.39 -3.54
CA CYS A 103 -7.63 -28.13 -3.57
C CYS A 103 -8.86 -27.35 -4.06
N GLN A 104 -8.70 -26.07 -4.40
CA GLN A 104 -9.78 -25.19 -4.88
C GLN A 104 -10.97 -24.99 -3.92
N ARG A 105 -10.85 -25.45 -2.66
CA ARG A 105 -11.82 -25.15 -1.62
C ARG A 105 -11.72 -23.68 -1.21
N PRO A 106 -12.83 -23.01 -0.84
CA PRO A 106 -12.78 -21.63 -0.37
C PRO A 106 -11.94 -21.54 0.90
N THR A 107 -10.99 -20.60 0.96
CA THR A 107 -10.26 -20.26 2.19
C THR A 107 -11.11 -19.36 3.08
N ARG A 108 -10.87 -19.41 4.39
CA ARG A 108 -11.54 -18.53 5.35
C ARG A 108 -11.03 -17.10 5.13
N ILE A 109 -11.94 -16.14 5.13
CA ILE A 109 -11.62 -14.72 5.17
C ILE A 109 -11.31 -14.37 6.63
N GLN A 110 -10.10 -13.91 6.92
CA GLN A 110 -9.78 -13.34 8.22
C GLN A 110 -10.43 -11.94 8.27
N GLU A 111 -11.40 -11.72 9.17
CA GLU A 111 -12.18 -10.47 9.23
C GLU A 111 -11.31 -9.22 9.50
N ASP A 112 -10.12 -9.40 10.08
CA ASP A 112 -9.28 -8.32 10.60
C ASP A 112 -7.90 -8.19 9.92
N SER A 113 -7.64 -8.88 8.82
CA SER A 113 -6.33 -8.79 8.14
C SER A 113 -6.43 -8.64 6.63
N TRP A 114 -5.56 -7.78 6.09
CA TRP A 114 -5.35 -7.62 4.64
C TRP A 114 -4.41 -8.68 4.06
N GLU A 115 -3.93 -9.62 4.89
CA GLU A 115 -3.06 -10.71 4.46
C GLU A 115 -3.87 -11.87 3.87
N ILE A 116 -3.44 -12.35 2.70
CA ILE A 116 -4.12 -13.43 1.98
C ILE A 116 -3.45 -14.75 2.34
N HIS A 117 -4.21 -15.67 2.92
CA HIS A 117 -3.79 -17.06 3.04
C HIS A 117 -3.90 -17.76 1.68
N GLU A 118 -2.75 -18.13 1.09
CA GLU A 118 -2.67 -18.85 -0.20
C GLU A 118 -3.24 -20.29 -0.11
N PHE A 119 -3.27 -20.83 1.12
CA PHE A 119 -3.67 -22.19 1.42
C PHE A 119 -4.87 -22.20 2.40
N CYS A 120 -5.69 -23.25 2.34
CA CYS A 120 -6.69 -23.48 3.39
C CYS A 120 -6.00 -24.02 4.66
N GLU A 121 -6.67 -23.93 5.81
CA GLU A 121 -6.18 -24.38 7.12
C GLU A 121 -5.54 -25.79 7.10
N TYR A 122 -6.07 -26.69 6.25
CA TYR A 122 -5.50 -28.03 6.05
C TYR A 122 -4.16 -28.04 5.29
N HIS A 123 -4.01 -27.21 4.26
CA HIS A 123 -2.79 -27.13 3.44
C HIS A 123 -1.74 -26.16 3.99
N GLU A 124 -2.14 -25.22 4.84
CA GLU A 124 -1.22 -24.31 5.55
C GLU A 124 -0.32 -25.07 6.54
N ASN A 125 -0.89 -26.06 7.23
CA ASN A 125 -0.17 -26.91 8.18
C ASN A 125 0.58 -28.09 7.54
N ASN A 126 0.36 -28.38 6.26
CA ASN A 126 0.95 -29.51 5.54
C ASN A 126 1.78 -29.05 4.33
N SER A 127 2.65 -28.06 4.57
CA SER A 127 3.47 -27.36 3.58
C SER A 127 4.63 -28.20 3.03
N GLN A 128 4.37 -29.44 2.61
CA GLN A 128 5.24 -30.09 1.64
C GLN A 128 4.93 -29.51 0.25
N ILE A 129 5.89 -28.74 -0.25
CA ILE A 129 5.95 -28.26 -1.63
C ILE A 129 6.23 -29.49 -2.51
N GLU A 130 5.20 -30.26 -2.82
CA GLU A 130 5.21 -31.14 -3.98
C GLU A 130 4.64 -30.33 -5.14
N GLU A 131 5.54 -29.83 -5.99
CA GLU A 131 5.22 -29.45 -7.36
C GLU A 131 4.83 -30.73 -8.11
N GLU A 132 3.60 -31.20 -7.93
CA GLU A 132 3.01 -32.13 -8.90
C GLU A 132 2.63 -31.34 -10.15
N ASP A 133 3.64 -31.02 -10.96
CA ASP A 133 3.49 -30.91 -12.41
C ASP A 133 3.19 -32.32 -12.96
N THR A 134 2.05 -32.89 -12.59
CA THR A 134 1.56 -34.11 -13.23
C THR A 134 1.01 -33.71 -14.59
N ILE A 135 1.90 -33.80 -15.57
CA ILE A 135 1.59 -33.84 -16.99
C ILE A 135 0.59 -34.98 -17.20
N GLN A 136 -0.70 -34.68 -17.19
CA GLN A 136 -1.71 -35.63 -17.63
C GLN A 136 -1.69 -35.67 -19.16
N GLU A 137 -1.35 -36.84 -19.69
CA GLU A 137 -1.37 -37.20 -21.11
C GLU A 137 -2.81 -37.13 -21.65
N PHE A 138 -3.31 -35.92 -21.89
CA PHE A 138 -4.69 -35.72 -22.34
C PHE A 138 -4.77 -35.70 -23.87
N CYS A 139 -5.45 -36.70 -24.44
CA CYS A 139 -5.88 -36.70 -25.84
C CYS A 139 -7.32 -36.16 -25.95
N ASP A 140 -7.57 -35.15 -26.79
CA ASP A 140 -8.92 -34.61 -27.10
C ASP A 140 -9.73 -35.57 -28.01
N CYS A 141 -9.67 -36.88 -27.78
CA CYS A 141 -10.44 -37.84 -28.58
C CYS A 141 -11.83 -38.04 -27.97
N PRO A 142 -12.92 -37.89 -28.72
CA PRO A 142 -14.29 -38.07 -28.21
C PRO A 142 -14.59 -39.52 -27.77
N GLU A 143 -13.85 -40.51 -28.26
CA GLU A 143 -13.85 -41.89 -27.75
C GLU A 143 -12.42 -42.39 -27.51
N ASP A 144 -12.09 -42.67 -26.25
CA ASP A 144 -10.75 -43.15 -25.82
C ASP A 144 -10.38 -44.51 -26.43
N THR A 145 -11.38 -45.31 -26.80
CA THR A 145 -11.20 -46.69 -27.28
C THR A 145 -10.74 -46.79 -28.74
N ARG A 146 -10.73 -45.68 -29.49
CA ARG A 146 -10.35 -45.64 -30.92
C ARG A 146 -9.23 -44.65 -31.24
N CYS A 147 -8.43 -44.27 -30.25
CA CYS A 147 -7.32 -43.35 -30.46
C CYS A 147 -6.19 -44.06 -31.23
N LEU A 148 -6.18 -43.93 -32.56
CA LEU A 148 -5.13 -44.45 -33.46
C LEU A 148 -3.71 -44.01 -33.07
N LEU A 149 -3.57 -42.91 -32.31
CA LEU A 149 -2.28 -42.50 -31.78
C LEU A 149 -1.74 -43.51 -30.77
N ARG A 150 -2.54 -44.01 -29.82
CA ARG A 150 -2.05 -44.85 -28.71
C ARG A 150 -1.47 -46.20 -29.16
N GLU A 151 -1.85 -46.66 -30.35
CA GLU A 151 -1.46 -47.95 -30.93
C GLU A 151 -0.06 -47.94 -31.59
N HIS A 152 0.53 -46.76 -31.82
CA HIS A 152 1.90 -46.64 -32.35
C HIS A 152 2.96 -46.62 -31.24
N PRO A 153 4.10 -47.34 -31.39
CA PRO A 153 5.16 -47.45 -30.36
C PRO A 153 6.03 -46.19 -30.14
N GLY A 154 5.54 -45.00 -30.54
CA GLY A 154 6.19 -43.69 -30.33
C GLY A 154 5.21 -42.54 -30.16
N HIS A 155 3.96 -42.84 -29.79
CA HIS A 155 2.89 -41.84 -29.74
C HIS A 155 3.03 -40.84 -28.61
N LEU A 156 3.65 -41.25 -27.50
CA LEU A 156 3.94 -40.40 -26.35
C LEU A 156 4.81 -39.18 -26.72
N GLU A 157 5.74 -39.32 -27.65
CA GLU A 157 6.55 -38.19 -28.14
C GLU A 157 5.75 -37.19 -28.99
N ARG A 158 4.66 -37.64 -29.64
CA ARG A 158 3.79 -36.80 -30.48
C ARG A 158 2.64 -36.16 -29.70
N LEU A 159 2.33 -36.64 -28.50
CA LEU A 159 1.40 -35.95 -27.62
C LEU A 159 2.05 -34.63 -27.22
N ARG A 160 1.56 -33.56 -27.86
CA ARG A 160 1.97 -32.18 -27.59
C ARG A 160 1.84 -31.96 -26.09
N ARG A 161 2.96 -31.86 -25.37
CA ARG A 161 2.99 -31.40 -23.96
C ARG A 161 2.20 -30.11 -23.90
N LYS A 162 0.92 -30.19 -23.51
CA LYS A 162 0.12 -29.01 -23.24
C LYS A 162 0.63 -28.51 -21.91
N LYS A 163 1.40 -27.42 -21.95
CA LYS A 163 1.76 -26.68 -20.74
C LYS A 163 0.45 -26.36 -20.03
N HIS A 164 0.33 -26.77 -18.76
CA HIS A 164 -0.84 -26.45 -17.94
C HIS A 164 -1.07 -24.94 -18.01
N ILE A 165 -2.27 -24.54 -18.46
CA ILE A 165 -2.60 -23.13 -18.62
C ILE A 165 -2.78 -22.57 -17.20
N PRO A 166 -1.95 -21.62 -16.75
CA PRO A 166 -2.10 -21.04 -15.43
C PRO A 166 -3.48 -20.37 -15.34
N LYS A 167 -4.09 -20.43 -14.15
CA LYS A 167 -5.39 -19.77 -13.95
C LYS A 167 -5.21 -18.27 -14.13
N ALA A 168 -6.21 -17.58 -14.66
CA ALA A 168 -6.17 -16.13 -14.90
C ALA A 168 -5.70 -15.32 -13.68
N ARG A 169 -6.07 -15.77 -12.48
CA ARG A 169 -5.69 -15.16 -11.20
C ARG A 169 -4.21 -15.30 -10.82
N ASP A 170 -3.51 -16.30 -11.39
CA ASP A 170 -2.11 -16.60 -11.11
C ASP A 170 -1.18 -15.86 -12.09
N LEU A 171 -1.73 -15.15 -13.09
CA LEU A 171 -0.96 -14.27 -13.97
C LEU A 171 -0.75 -12.91 -13.32
N SER A 172 0.49 -12.40 -13.35
CA SER A 172 0.73 -11.01 -12.95
C SER A 172 0.13 -10.05 -13.96
N ILE A 173 -0.61 -9.07 -13.44
CA ILE A 173 -1.33 -8.09 -14.25
C ILE A 173 -0.35 -7.26 -15.09
N SER A 174 0.80 -6.86 -14.56
CA SER A 174 1.85 -6.18 -15.34
C SER A 174 2.34 -7.00 -16.54
N ASN A 175 2.57 -8.31 -16.39
CA ASN A 175 3.03 -9.14 -17.50
C ASN A 175 1.94 -9.29 -18.57
N VAL A 176 0.68 -9.44 -18.16
CA VAL A 176 -0.46 -9.51 -19.09
C VAL A 176 -0.65 -8.19 -19.82
N CYS A 177 -0.63 -7.06 -19.10
CA CYS A 177 -0.72 -5.75 -19.73
C CYS A 177 0.45 -5.49 -20.68
N ARG A 178 1.67 -5.91 -20.33
CA ARG A 178 2.84 -5.77 -21.19
C ARG A 178 2.75 -6.63 -22.46
N THR A 179 2.21 -7.84 -22.39
CA THR A 179 2.04 -8.68 -23.60
C THR A 179 0.90 -8.19 -24.48
N LEU A 180 -0.21 -7.71 -23.90
CA LEU A 180 -1.36 -7.21 -24.65
C LEU A 180 -1.11 -5.85 -25.29
N TYR A 181 -0.47 -4.92 -24.57
CA TYR A 181 -0.30 -3.53 -24.99
C TYR A 181 1.13 -3.16 -25.39
N GLY A 182 2.12 -4.00 -25.06
CA GLY A 182 3.54 -3.76 -25.37
C GLY A 182 4.06 -4.46 -26.62
N ALA A 183 3.23 -5.27 -27.31
CA ALA A 183 3.56 -5.83 -28.61
C ALA A 183 3.34 -4.77 -29.72
N LYS A 184 4.36 -3.95 -29.95
CA LYS A 184 4.51 -3.13 -31.15
C LYS A 184 5.97 -3.14 -31.60
#